data_AF-D7UD71-F1
#
_entry.id   AF-D7UD71-F1
#
_cell.length_a   1.000
_cell.length_b   1.000
_cell.length_c   1.000
_cell.angle_alpha   90.00
_cell.angle_beta   90.00
_cell.angle_gamma   90.00
#
_symmetry.space_group_name_H-M   'P 1'
#
loop_
_entity.id
_entity.type
_entity.pdbx_description
1 polymer ?
#
loop_
_entity_poly.entity_id
_entity_poly.type
_entity_poly.pdbx_seq_one_letter_code
_entity_poly.pdbx_strand_id
1 'polypeptide(L)'
;MTKLQTSCGLVTLAKLVELPSRRDIWFLRSKGRLPMTYYPQSYVDKVPMTNINMRSNLANGYYGRTCWFYIRETIYTFTDGLRYTLFKHHLVQAPKSISIPLEEGHRCHSSKCKSMDVMEESC
;
A
#
# COMPACT_ATOMS: atom_id res chain seq x y z
N MET A 1 6.06 -41.66 -62.14
CA MET A 1 6.28 -40.94 -60.87
C MET A 1 5.13 -41.29 -59.95
N THR A 2 5.39 -42.19 -59.01
CA THR A 2 4.41 -42.89 -58.17
C THR A 2 3.83 -41.97 -57.09
N LYS A 3 2.50 -42.02 -56.95
CA LYS A 3 1.70 -41.45 -55.85
C LYS A 3 2.23 -41.92 -54.48
N LEU A 4 2.04 -41.12 -53.44
CA LEU A 4 1.22 -41.49 -52.27
C LEU A 4 1.12 -40.31 -51.29
N GLN A 5 -0.08 -39.75 -51.25
CA GLN A 5 -0.57 -38.95 -50.13
C GLN A 5 -0.86 -39.94 -48.99
N THR A 6 -0.28 -39.72 -47.81
CA THR A 6 -0.67 -40.43 -46.59
C THR A 6 -0.56 -39.47 -45.42
N SER A 7 -1.71 -39.01 -44.97
CA SER A 7 -1.91 -38.35 -43.70
C SER A 7 -1.46 -39.28 -42.58
N CYS A 8 -0.46 -38.87 -41.80
CA CYS A 8 0.01 -39.62 -40.66
C CYS A 8 -0.21 -38.82 -39.38
N GLY A 9 -1.15 -39.31 -38.56
CA GLY A 9 -1.05 -39.33 -37.10
C GLY A 9 -1.21 -38.01 -36.34
N LEU A 10 -2.37 -37.88 -35.66
CA LEU A 10 -2.43 -37.24 -34.35
C LEU A 10 -1.39 -37.88 -33.42
N VAL A 11 -0.53 -37.08 -32.80
CA VAL A 11 -0.22 -37.21 -31.36
C VAL A 11 0.06 -35.82 -30.80
N THR A 12 -0.95 -35.24 -30.16
CA THR A 12 -0.79 -34.07 -29.30
C THR A 12 0.07 -34.47 -28.10
N LEU A 13 1.37 -34.21 -28.17
CA LEU A 13 2.25 -34.28 -27.02
C LEU A 13 1.88 -33.12 -26.09
N ALA A 14 0.97 -33.40 -25.16
CA ALA A 14 0.80 -32.62 -23.95
C ALA A 14 2.18 -32.52 -23.31
N LYS A 15 2.82 -31.37 -23.48
CA LYS A 15 4.07 -31.01 -22.82
C LYS A 15 3.72 -30.94 -21.33
N LEU A 16 3.96 -32.04 -20.63
CA LEU A 16 3.99 -32.06 -19.18
C LEU A 16 4.95 -30.94 -18.76
N VAL A 17 4.39 -29.91 -18.13
CA VAL A 17 5.16 -28.92 -17.38
C VAL A 17 5.94 -29.72 -16.35
N GLU A 18 7.22 -29.88 -16.61
CA GLU A 18 8.16 -30.49 -15.69
C GLU A 18 8.26 -29.56 -14.47
N LEU A 19 7.50 -29.89 -13.43
CA LEU A 19 7.51 -29.17 -12.16
C LEU A 19 8.89 -29.36 -11.53
N PRO A 20 9.67 -28.29 -11.29
CA PRO A 20 10.96 -28.43 -10.65
C PRO A 20 10.76 -28.88 -9.19
N SER A 21 11.44 -29.99 -8.91
CA SER A 21 11.81 -30.57 -7.62
C SER A 21 11.43 -29.80 -6.35
N ARG A 22 10.69 -30.52 -5.52
CA ARG A 22 10.01 -30.19 -4.26
C ARG A 22 10.95 -29.88 -3.06
N ARG A 23 12.10 -29.21 -3.21
CA ARG A 23 13.07 -29.06 -2.10
C ARG A 23 13.76 -27.69 -1.86
N ASP A 24 13.48 -26.64 -2.62
CA ASP A 24 14.27 -25.37 -2.50
C ASP A 24 13.51 -24.11 -2.05
N ILE A 25 12.35 -24.21 -1.40
CA ILE A 25 11.63 -22.99 -0.95
C ILE A 25 11.30 -23.05 0.54
N TRP A 26 12.31 -22.87 1.39
CA TRP A 26 12.08 -22.62 2.82
C TRP A 26 12.75 -21.36 3.40
N PHE A 27 13.50 -20.55 2.64
CA PHE A 27 14.31 -19.47 3.26
C PHE A 27 14.30 -18.09 2.60
N LEU A 28 13.13 -17.53 2.25
CA LEU A 28 12.99 -16.08 2.10
C LEU A 28 11.78 -15.57 2.90
N ARG A 29 11.99 -15.24 4.17
CA ARG A 29 10.95 -14.59 5.01
C ARG A 29 11.53 -13.46 5.86
N SER A 30 11.65 -12.28 5.26
CA SER A 30 11.45 -11.03 5.99
C SER A 30 10.08 -10.46 5.60
N LYS A 31 9.11 -10.61 6.51
CA LYS A 31 7.75 -10.04 6.39
C LYS A 31 7.46 -9.03 7.52
N GLY A 32 8.49 -8.58 8.22
CA GLY A 32 8.36 -7.59 9.29
C GLY A 32 8.16 -6.18 8.72
N ARG A 33 7.24 -5.44 9.32
CA ARG A 33 7.03 -4.01 9.10
C ARG A 33 7.09 -3.30 10.44
N LEU A 34 7.55 -2.06 10.47
CA LEU A 34 7.66 -1.30 11.70
C LEU A 34 6.27 -1.01 12.30
N PRO A 35 6.02 -1.42 13.57
CA PRO A 35 4.76 -1.12 14.26
C PRO A 35 4.76 0.29 14.87
N MET A 36 5.86 1.04 14.76
CA MET A 36 6.01 2.39 15.26
C MET A 36 6.86 3.24 14.32
N THR A 37 6.63 4.54 14.32
CA THR A 37 7.45 5.54 13.63
C THR A 37 8.76 5.79 14.36
N TYR A 38 9.87 5.88 13.64
CA TYR A 38 11.16 6.32 14.18
C TYR A 38 11.29 7.83 14.05
N TYR A 39 11.31 8.50 15.21
CA TYR A 39 11.39 9.95 15.31
C TYR A 39 12.84 10.44 15.38
N PRO A 40 13.13 11.66 14.87
CA PRO A 40 14.41 12.31 15.11
C PRO A 40 14.56 12.73 16.57
N GLN A 41 15.80 12.90 17.04
CA GLN A 41 16.10 13.28 18.43
C GLN A 41 15.33 14.52 18.89
N SER A 42 15.21 15.54 18.01
CA SER A 42 14.48 16.78 18.29
C SER A 42 12.98 16.61 18.62
N TYR A 43 12.43 15.42 18.45
CA TYR A 43 11.07 15.08 18.84
C TYR A 43 10.90 15.09 20.36
N VAL A 44 11.87 14.54 21.09
CA VAL A 44 11.81 14.41 22.56
C VAL A 44 11.83 15.78 23.23
N ASP A 45 12.58 16.73 22.66
CA ASP A 45 12.70 18.10 23.18
C ASP A 45 11.40 18.91 23.02
N LYS A 46 10.56 18.55 22.04
CA LYS A 46 9.36 19.31 21.67
C LYS A 46 8.07 18.71 22.21
N VAL A 47 8.07 17.42 22.55
CA VAL A 47 6.89 16.68 22.98
C VAL A 47 7.06 16.21 24.41
N PRO A 48 6.50 16.93 25.41
CA PRO A 48 6.53 16.45 26.79
C PRO A 48 5.73 15.15 26.90
N MET A 49 6.30 14.14 27.57
CA MET A 49 5.66 12.83 27.71
C MET A 49 4.36 12.86 28.53
N THR A 50 4.12 13.94 29.27
CA THR A 50 2.89 14.18 30.06
C THR A 50 1.70 14.64 29.22
N ASN A 51 1.94 15.31 28.09
CA ASN A 51 0.87 15.79 27.24
C ASN A 51 0.35 14.63 26.39
N ILE A 52 -0.89 14.20 26.60
CA ILE A 52 -1.51 13.06 25.90
C ILE A 52 -2.31 13.44 24.64
N ASN A 53 -2.28 14.71 24.22
CA ASN A 53 -2.94 15.14 22.99
C ASN A 53 -2.29 14.48 21.77
N MET A 54 -3.10 13.90 20.89
CA MET A 54 -2.58 13.19 19.70
C MET A 54 -2.45 14.08 18.47
N ARG A 55 -3.36 15.06 18.32
CA ARG A 55 -3.42 15.95 17.16
C ARG A 55 -2.35 17.03 17.21
N SER A 56 -1.77 17.35 16.05
CA SER A 56 -0.85 18.47 15.90
C SER A 56 -1.53 19.82 16.19
N ASN A 57 -0.81 20.72 16.85
CA ASN A 57 -1.19 22.10 17.03
C ASN A 57 0.03 22.99 16.71
N LEU A 58 0.02 23.59 15.51
CA LEU A 58 1.11 24.44 15.03
C LEU A 58 1.31 25.69 15.88
N ALA A 59 0.24 26.26 16.45
CA ALA A 59 0.32 27.46 17.28
C ALA A 59 1.12 27.22 18.57
N ASN A 60 1.02 26.01 19.13
CA ASN A 60 1.75 25.60 20.33
C ASN A 60 3.10 24.93 20.00
N GLY A 61 3.52 24.93 18.73
CA GLY A 61 4.74 24.24 18.29
C GLY A 61 4.68 22.71 18.40
N TYR A 62 3.48 22.13 18.51
CA TYR A 62 3.25 20.70 18.70
C TYR A 62 2.95 20.00 17.36
N TYR A 63 3.82 19.09 16.92
CA TYR A 63 3.73 18.48 15.59
C TYR A 63 2.91 17.18 15.54
N GLY A 64 2.21 16.82 16.62
CA GLY A 64 1.37 15.63 16.70
C GLY A 64 2.12 14.36 17.09
N ARG A 65 1.35 13.28 17.28
CA ARG A 65 1.83 11.94 17.68
C ARG A 65 1.37 10.87 16.70
N THR A 66 2.17 9.81 16.59
CA THR A 66 1.91 8.65 15.73
C THR A 66 1.92 9.00 14.23
N CYS A 67 1.99 8.00 13.36
CA CYS A 67 2.01 8.20 11.91
C CYS A 67 0.79 8.95 11.36
N TRP A 68 -0.34 8.93 12.07
CA TRP A 68 -1.58 9.55 11.62
C TRP A 68 -1.57 11.08 11.76
N PHE A 69 -0.92 11.62 12.78
CA PHE A 69 -0.97 13.06 13.10
C PHE A 69 0.38 13.75 13.09
N TYR A 70 1.48 13.02 12.90
CA TYR A 70 2.81 13.60 12.82
C TYR A 70 3.04 14.25 11.46
N ILE A 71 3.33 15.56 11.45
CA ILE A 71 3.48 16.36 10.21
C ILE A 71 4.95 16.49 9.76
N ARG A 72 5.89 16.25 10.66
CA ARG A 72 7.32 16.43 10.38
C ARG A 72 7.95 15.20 9.74
N GLU A 73 9.17 15.37 9.26
CA GLU A 73 9.97 14.30 8.68
C GLU A 73 10.36 13.25 9.73
N THR A 74 10.20 11.98 9.38
CA THR A 74 10.61 10.82 10.18
C THR A 74 11.81 10.13 9.55
N ILE A 75 12.64 9.48 10.37
CA ILE A 75 13.77 8.68 9.86
C ILE A 75 13.26 7.41 9.18
N TYR A 76 12.31 6.73 9.84
CA TYR A 76 11.53 5.64 9.26
C TYR A 76 10.06 5.84 9.59
N THR A 77 9.22 5.67 8.58
CA THR A 77 7.77 5.79 8.69
C THR A 77 7.17 4.51 9.28
N PHE A 78 5.92 4.62 9.71
CA PHE A 78 5.14 3.47 10.12
C PHE A 78 4.92 2.55 8.93
N THR A 79 4.96 1.24 9.16
CA THR A 79 4.88 0.19 8.14
C THR A 79 6.06 0.07 7.18
N ASP A 80 7.13 0.86 7.35
CA ASP A 80 8.36 0.65 6.59
C ASP A 80 8.93 -0.73 6.86
N GLY A 81 9.42 -1.37 5.80
CA GLY A 81 9.97 -2.72 5.86
C GLY A 81 10.60 -3.12 4.55
N LEU A 82 11.75 -3.80 4.65
CA LEU A 82 12.49 -4.30 3.50
C LEU A 82 12.04 -5.71 3.13
N ARG A 83 12.00 -6.00 1.83
CA ARG A 83 11.70 -7.32 1.27
C ARG A 83 12.81 -7.71 0.30
N TYR A 84 13.14 -8.99 0.25
CA TYR A 84 14.16 -9.52 -0.66
C TYR A 84 13.71 -9.56 -2.13
N THR A 85 12.43 -9.39 -2.40
CA THR A 85 11.86 -9.37 -3.75
C THR A 85 11.14 -8.06 -4.02
N LEU A 86 11.22 -7.58 -5.25
CA LEU A 86 10.51 -6.39 -5.70
C LEU A 86 9.05 -6.73 -6.01
N PHE A 87 8.11 -5.96 -5.47
CA PHE A 87 6.69 -6.05 -5.79
C PHE A 87 6.27 -4.79 -6.53
N LYS A 88 5.58 -4.96 -7.67
CA LYS A 88 4.94 -3.85 -8.38
C LYS A 88 3.44 -3.90 -8.10
N HIS A 89 2.92 -2.87 -7.46
CA HIS A 89 1.50 -2.70 -7.19
C HIS A 89 0.88 -1.85 -8.29
N HIS A 90 -0.26 -2.28 -8.82
CA HIS A 90 -1.06 -1.48 -9.75
C HIS A 90 -2.52 -1.54 -9.30
N LEU A 91 -3.23 -0.43 -9.47
CA LEU A 91 -4.66 -0.38 -9.25
C LEU A 91 -5.34 -1.06 -10.43
N VAL A 92 -6.02 -2.19 -10.20
CA VAL A 92 -6.70 -2.95 -11.26
C VAL A 92 -7.98 -2.23 -11.70
N GLN A 93 -8.70 -1.64 -10.76
CA GLN A 93 -9.93 -0.91 -11.03
C GLN A 93 -10.20 0.06 -9.87
N ALA A 94 -10.36 1.35 -10.19
CA ALA A 94 -10.81 2.36 -9.25
C ALA A 94 -12.27 2.76 -9.56
N PRO A 95 -13.15 2.91 -8.57
CA PRO A 95 -14.48 3.45 -8.78
C PRO A 95 -14.37 4.94 -9.16
N LYS A 96 -15.08 5.34 -10.23
CA LYS A 96 -15.09 6.74 -10.73
C LYS A 96 -15.83 7.71 -9.83
N SER A 97 -16.76 7.20 -9.02
CA SER A 97 -17.53 8.02 -8.08
C SER A 97 -17.88 7.19 -6.84
N ILE A 98 -17.77 7.82 -5.68
CA ILE A 98 -18.22 7.28 -4.40
C ILE A 98 -19.21 8.30 -3.85
N SER A 99 -20.48 7.96 -3.83
CA SER A 99 -21.51 8.74 -3.15
C SER A 99 -21.62 8.25 -1.71
N ILE A 100 -21.24 9.10 -0.75
CA ILE A 100 -21.44 8.83 0.68
C ILE A 100 -22.76 9.49 1.07
N PRO A 101 -23.81 8.72 1.40
CA PRO A 101 -25.07 9.31 1.86
C PRO A 101 -24.82 10.00 3.21
N LEU A 102 -25.31 11.23 3.34
CA LEU A 102 -25.31 11.94 4.62
C LEU A 102 -26.50 11.45 5.45
N GLU A 103 -26.26 11.12 6.71
CA GLU A 103 -27.30 10.73 7.67
C GLU A 103 -28.24 11.92 7.96
N GLU A 104 -29.51 11.62 8.25
CA GLU A 104 -30.62 12.56 8.41
C GLU A 104 -30.46 13.42 9.68
N GLY A 105 -29.55 14.41 9.63
CA GLY A 105 -29.26 15.29 10.77
C GLY A 105 -28.04 16.19 10.62
N HIS A 106 -27.23 16.03 9.57
CA HIS A 106 -26.06 16.87 9.37
C HIS A 106 -26.43 18.25 8.80
N ARG A 107 -26.25 19.29 9.62
CA ARG A 107 -26.33 20.70 9.17
C ARG A 107 -25.16 21.00 8.23
N CYS A 108 -25.43 21.11 6.94
CA CYS A 108 -24.43 21.55 5.95
C CYS A 108 -23.92 22.96 6.29
N HIS A 109 -22.64 23.06 6.68
CA HIS A 109 -21.98 24.34 6.93
C HIS A 109 -21.41 24.98 5.64
N SER A 110 -21.40 24.25 4.51
CA SER A 110 -20.91 24.76 3.22
C SER A 110 -22.04 24.78 2.20
N SER A 111 -22.14 25.89 1.46
CA SER A 111 -23.05 26.06 0.32
C SER A 111 -22.52 25.45 -0.98
N LYS A 112 -21.27 24.96 -1.00
CA LYS A 112 -20.65 24.33 -2.17
C LYS A 112 -19.97 23.01 -1.78
N CYS A 113 -20.55 21.91 -2.22
CA CYS A 113 -19.89 20.60 -2.24
C CYS A 113 -19.07 20.50 -3.52
N LYS A 114 -17.74 20.56 -3.43
CA LYS A 114 -16.86 20.19 -4.55
C LYS A 114 -16.71 18.68 -4.52
N SER A 115 -17.01 18.01 -5.64
CA SER A 115 -16.56 16.64 -5.86
C SER A 115 -15.05 16.62 -5.72
N MET A 116 -14.52 15.72 -4.89
CA MET A 116 -13.09 15.47 -4.84
C MET A 116 -12.78 14.43 -5.89
N ASP A 117 -12.18 14.86 -7.00
CA ASP A 117 -11.55 13.94 -7.92
C ASP A 117 -10.32 13.36 -7.24
N VAL A 118 -10.22 12.03 -7.21
CA VAL A 118 -9.02 11.32 -6.75
C VAL A 118 -7.92 11.62 -7.77
N MET A 119 -7.10 12.63 -7.49
CA MET A 119 -5.89 12.89 -8.26
C MET A 119 -4.89 11.78 -7.93
N GLU A 120 -4.61 10.94 -8.92
CA GLU A 120 -3.53 9.94 -8.89
C GLU A 120 -2.18 10.64 -8.97
N GLU A 121 -1.57 11.01 -7.83
CA GLU A 121 -0.13 11.36 -7.79
C GLU A 121 0.55 10.89 -6.50
N SER A 122 1.08 9.67 -6.52
CA SER A 122 2.45 9.32 -6.06
C SER A 122 2.68 7.82 -6.21
N CYS A 123 3.57 7.49 -7.15
CA CYS A 123 4.25 6.19 -7.24
C CYS A 123 5.38 6.11 -6.23
#